data_AF-A0A536HE41-F1
#
_entry.id   AF-A0A536HE41-F1
#
_cell.length_a   1.000
_cell.length_b   1.000
_cell.length_c   1.000
_cell.angle_alpha   90.00
_cell.angle_beta   90.00
_cell.angle_gamma   90.00
#
_symmetry.space_group_name_H-M   'P 1'
#
loop_
_entity.id
_entity.type
_entity.pdbx_description
1 polymer ?
#
loop_
_entity_poly.entity_id
_entity_poly.type
_entity_poly.pdbx_seq_one_letter_code
_entity_poly.pdbx_strand_id
1 'polypeptide(L)'
;MASYIATSFSIDQPGVQLPFITNRWAVGFFFLAHIIFGSFTMGALVLGPTYEWIGLRREDPRFERYARALGNVNLKIFSLGATLGGFAVIVVVALYGKFFVAL
;
A
#
# COMPACT_ATOMS: atom_id res chain seq x y z
N MET A 1 -14.88 25.24 -29.84
CA MET A 1 -13.85 24.55 -29.05
C MET A 1 -14.31 24.47 -27.62
N ALA A 2 -13.97 23.36 -26.94
CA ALA A 2 -14.36 22.94 -25.59
C ALA A 2 -15.71 22.19 -25.49
N SER A 3 -15.61 20.87 -25.32
CA SER A 3 -16.35 20.12 -24.29
C SER A 3 -15.89 18.65 -24.28
N TYR A 4 -14.65 18.41 -23.82
CA TYR A 4 -14.20 17.11 -23.32
C TYR A 4 -14.74 16.86 -21.89
N ILE A 5 -16.02 17.20 -21.67
CA ILE A 5 -16.67 17.07 -20.37
C ILE A 5 -17.15 15.63 -20.25
N ALA A 6 -16.48 14.91 -19.35
CA ALA A 6 -16.94 13.75 -18.60
C ALA A 6 -17.88 12.81 -19.38
N THR A 7 -17.29 11.76 -19.97
CA THR A 7 -18.04 10.56 -20.31
C THR A 7 -18.74 10.07 -19.04
N SER A 8 -20.06 10.25 -18.96
CA SER A 8 -20.90 9.70 -17.91
C SER A 8 -20.61 8.20 -17.81
N PHE A 9 -20.16 7.74 -16.64
CA PHE A 9 -19.98 6.33 -16.38
C PHE A 9 -21.31 5.61 -16.64
N SER A 10 -21.36 4.79 -17.70
CA SER A 10 -22.52 3.94 -18.00
C SER A 10 -22.33 2.57 -17.33
N ILE A 11 -23.32 2.11 -16.58
CA ILE A 11 -23.31 0.79 -15.93
C ILE A 11 -23.19 -0.34 -16.96
N ASP A 12 -23.59 -0.09 -18.21
CA ASP A 12 -23.51 -1.06 -19.31
C ASP A 12 -22.17 -1.02 -20.07
N GLN A 13 -21.26 -0.10 -19.73
CA GLN A 13 -19.96 -0.01 -20.39
C GLN A 13 -19.16 -1.32 -20.22
N PRO A 14 -18.59 -1.91 -21.29
CA PRO A 14 -17.81 -3.14 -21.16
C PRO A 14 -16.63 -2.92 -20.19
N GLY A 15 -16.37 -3.92 -19.34
CA GLY A 15 -15.26 -3.84 -18.38
C GLY A 15 -13.92 -3.73 -19.10
N VAL A 16 -12.99 -2.94 -18.54
CA VAL A 16 -11.62 -2.84 -19.07
C VAL A 16 -10.93 -4.18 -18.84
N GLN A 17 -10.52 -4.86 -19.91
CA GLN A 17 -9.73 -6.09 -19.83
C GLN A 17 -8.33 -5.85 -20.40
N LEU A 18 -7.33 -6.24 -19.63
CA LEU A 18 -5.94 -6.18 -20.07
C LEU A 18 -5.67 -7.31 -21.09
N PRO A 19 -5.05 -7.01 -22.25
CA PRO A 19 -4.93 -7.97 -23.36
C PRO A 19 -3.92 -9.09 -23.12
N PHE A 20 -2.90 -8.86 -22.28
CA PHE A 20 -1.81 -9.83 -22.04
C PHE A 20 -1.88 -10.52 -20.68
N ILE A 21 -2.59 -9.93 -19.72
CA ILE A 21 -2.68 -10.42 -18.35
C ILE A 21 -4.13 -10.27 -17.90
N THR A 22 -4.70 -11.27 -17.23
CA THR A 22 -6.06 -11.12 -16.69
C THR A 22 -6.06 -10.05 -15.59
N ASN A 23 -7.13 -9.27 -15.47
CA ASN A 23 -7.28 -8.22 -14.44
C ASN A 23 -6.98 -8.72 -13.01
N ARG A 24 -7.41 -9.95 -12.70
CA ARG A 24 -7.15 -10.60 -11.40
C ARG A 24 -5.65 -10.74 -11.11
N TRP A 25 -4.85 -11.07 -12.12
CA TRP A 25 -3.40 -11.22 -11.96
C TRP A 25 -2.71 -9.86 -11.80
N ALA A 26 -3.14 -8.84 -12.54
CA ALA A 26 -2.61 -7.48 -12.39
C ALA A 26 -2.89 -6.92 -10.98
N VAL A 27 -4.14 -7.02 -10.52
CA VAL A 27 -4.52 -6.64 -9.14
C VAL A 27 -3.74 -7.45 -8.11
N GLY A 28 -3.72 -8.77 -8.27
CA GLY A 28 -3.02 -9.68 -7.36
C GLY A 28 -1.53 -9.35 -7.22
N PHE A 29 -0.86 -9.02 -8.32
CA PHE A 29 0.55 -8.63 -8.31
C PHE A 29 0.81 -7.39 -7.44
N PHE A 30 0.06 -6.30 -7.64
CA PHE A 30 0.27 -5.07 -6.87
C PHE A 30 -0.04 -5.26 -5.38
N PHE A 31 -1.11 -5.96 -5.04
CA PHE A 31 -1.44 -6.23 -3.64
C PHE A 31 -0.44 -7.17 -2.97
N LEU A 32 0.03 -8.21 -3.66
CA LEU A 32 1.03 -9.13 -3.12
C LEU A 32 2.37 -8.42 -2.89
N ALA A 33 2.82 -7.62 -3.87
CA ALA A 33 4.02 -6.80 -3.73
C ALA A 33 3.89 -5.81 -2.56
N HIS A 34 2.74 -5.16 -2.40
CA HIS A 34 2.47 -4.22 -1.31
C HIS A 34 2.49 -4.89 0.08
N ILE A 35 1.86 -6.06 0.23
CA ILE A 35 1.70 -6.74 1.52
C ILE A 35 3.03 -7.09 2.17
N ILE A 36 4.06 -7.41 1.38
CA ILE A 36 5.41 -7.71 1.89
C ILE A 36 5.96 -6.51 2.70
N PHE A 37 5.78 -5.29 2.20
CA PHE A 37 6.20 -4.07 2.90
C PHE A 37 5.25 -3.71 4.05
N GLY A 38 3.94 -3.88 3.85
CA GLY A 38 2.95 -3.60 4.89
C GLY A 38 3.16 -4.46 6.14
N SER A 39 3.40 -5.76 5.95
CA SER A 39 3.69 -6.70 7.04
C SER A 39 4.99 -6.36 7.79
N PHE A 40 6.06 -5.99 7.07
CA PHE A 40 7.29 -5.50 7.69
C PHE A 40 7.04 -4.27 8.56
N THR A 41 6.32 -3.28 8.04
CA THR A 41 6.02 -2.05 8.78
C THR A 41 5.22 -2.33 10.04
N MET A 42 4.23 -3.22 9.98
CA MET A 42 3.46 -3.62 11.16
C MET A 42 4.35 -4.25 12.23
N GLY A 43 5.29 -5.12 11.85
CA GLY A 43 6.28 -5.67 12.78
C GLY A 43 7.20 -4.59 13.37
N ALA A 44 7.68 -3.66 12.55
CA ALA A 44 8.56 -2.58 12.99
C ALA A 44 7.87 -1.62 13.97
N LEU A 45 6.57 -1.37 13.80
CA LEU A 45 5.76 -0.54 14.70
C LEU A 45 5.57 -1.16 16.08
N VAL A 46 5.62 -2.49 16.19
CA VAL A 46 5.60 -3.19 17.49
C VAL A 46 7.00 -3.21 18.09
N LEU A 47 8.00 -3.62 17.31
CA LEU A 47 9.36 -3.81 17.81
C LEU A 47 10.06 -2.49 18.18
N GLY A 48 9.88 -1.42 17.40
CA GLY A 48 10.53 -0.13 17.64
C GLY A 48 10.25 0.43 19.04
N PRO A 49 8.98 0.69 19.39
CA PRO A 49 8.59 1.15 20.72
C PRO A 49 8.93 0.14 21.83
N THR A 50 8.85 -1.16 21.54
CA THR A 50 9.23 -2.21 22.50
C THR A 50 10.70 -2.09 22.89
N TYR A 51 11.60 -1.93 21.91
CA TYR A 51 13.03 -1.80 22.18
C TYR A 51 13.42 -0.42 22.71
N GLU A 52 12.70 0.63 22.33
CA GLU A 52 12.83 1.95 22.96
C GLU A 52 12.52 1.86 24.46
N TRP A 53 11.40 1.24 24.83
CA TRP A 53 11.04 1.01 26.21
C TRP A 53 12.08 0.17 26.96
N ILE A 54 12.57 -0.92 26.36
CA ILE A 54 13.62 -1.75 26.96
C ILE A 54 14.90 -0.94 27.17
N GLY A 55 15.30 -0.10 26.22
CA GLY A 55 16.45 0.79 26.33
C GLY A 55 16.32 1.76 27.50
N LEU A 56 15.16 2.41 27.63
CA LEU A 56 14.85 3.30 28.76
C LEU A 56 14.85 2.57 30.10
N ARG A 57 14.31 1.35 30.16
CA ARG A 57 14.24 0.53 31.39
C ARG A 57 15.57 -0.04 31.83
N ARG A 58 16.44 -0.41 30.88
CA ARG A 58 17.71 -1.08 31.15
C ARG A 58 18.90 -0.14 31.13
N GLU A 59 18.69 1.13 30.78
CA GLU A 59 19.73 2.14 30.57
C GLU A 59 20.84 1.65 29.60
N ASP A 60 20.47 0.79 28.64
CA ASP A 60 21.41 0.23 27.66
C ASP A 60 21.21 0.92 26.29
N PRO A 61 22.20 1.72 25.83
CA PRO A 61 22.09 2.50 24.60
C PRO A 61 21.98 1.64 23.33
N ARG A 62 22.27 0.34 23.41
CA ARG A 62 22.17 -0.57 22.25
C ARG A 62 20.73 -0.74 21.78
N PHE A 63 19.78 -0.84 22.70
CA PHE A 63 18.36 -1.00 22.35
C PHE A 63 17.76 0.28 21.78
N GLU A 64 18.14 1.43 22.32
CA GLU A 64 17.71 2.73 21.79
C GLU A 64 18.27 2.97 20.37
N ARG A 65 19.54 2.60 20.14
CA ARG A 65 20.14 2.63 18.79
C ARG A 65 19.39 1.73 17.81
N TYR A 66 18.98 0.53 18.26
CA TYR A 66 18.18 -0.37 17.44
C TYR A 66 16.81 0.21 17.11
N ALA A 67 16.08 0.73 18.11
CA ALA A 67 14.78 1.36 17.91
C ALA A 67 14.84 2.52 16.90
N ARG A 68 15.86 3.39 17.02
CA ARG A 68 16.09 4.51 16.10
C ARG A 68 16.45 4.05 14.69
N ALA A 69 17.32 3.04 14.56
CA ALA A 69 17.67 2.47 13.26
C ALA A 69 16.46 1.81 12.59
N LEU A 70 15.67 1.06 13.36
CA LEU A 70 14.45 0.41 12.88
C LEU A 70 13.42 1.45 12.42
N GLY A 71 13.22 2.53 13.17
CA GLY A 71 12.36 3.65 12.76
C GLY A 71 12.81 4.28 11.43
N ASN A 72 14.10 4.53 11.26
CA ASN A 72 14.65 5.08 10.01
C ASN A 72 14.46 4.16 8.80
N VAL A 73 14.66 2.86 8.98
CA VAL A 73 14.41 1.86 7.92
C VAL A 73 12.92 1.76 7.62
N ASN A 74 12.09 1.74 8.67
CA ASN A 74 10.65 1.65 8.53
C ASN A 74 10.07 2.85 7.77
N LEU A 75 10.56 4.08 7.99
CA LEU A 75 10.12 5.25 7.23
C LEU A 75 10.36 5.09 5.72
N LYS A 76 11.53 4.57 5.33
CA LYS A 76 11.88 4.35 3.92
C LYS A 76 11.03 3.24 3.29
N ILE A 77 10.87 2.12 4.01
CA ILE A 77 10.07 0.98 3.55
C ILE A 77 8.59 1.33 3.49
N PHE A 78 8.08 2.05 4.49
CA PHE A 78 6.70 2.50 4.53
C PHE A 78 6.37 3.40 3.34
N SER A 79 7.26 4.33 2.97
CA SER A 79 7.05 5.18 1.80
C SER A 79 6.88 4.36 0.51
N LEU A 80 7.71 3.34 0.30
CA LEU A 80 7.61 2.45 -0.86
C LEU A 80 6.33 1.60 -0.79
N GLY A 81 6.06 1.01 0.37
CA GLY A 81 4.86 0.24 0.65
C GLY A 81 3.60 1.04 0.35
N ALA A 82 3.45 2.22 0.97
CA ALA A 82 2.31 3.10 0.77
C ALA A 82 2.11 3.49 -0.70
N THR A 83 3.20 3.75 -1.45
CA THR A 83 3.14 4.03 -2.89
C THR A 83 2.55 2.85 -3.66
N LEU A 84 3.03 1.63 -3.40
CA LEU A 84 2.50 0.42 -4.04
C LEU A 84 1.03 0.14 -3.64
N GLY A 85 0.66 0.43 -2.39
CA GLY A 85 -0.71 0.27 -1.90
C GLY A 85 -1.66 1.26 -2.57
N GLY A 86 -1.28 2.53 -2.66
CA GLY A 86 -2.02 3.53 -3.40
C GLY A 86 -2.21 3.15 -4.87
N PHE A 87 -1.14 2.67 -5.52
CA PHE A 87 -1.22 2.18 -6.89
C PHE A 87 -2.13 0.95 -7.02
N ALA A 88 -2.08 0.02 -6.07
CA ALA A 88 -2.95 -1.16 -6.06
C ALA A 88 -4.44 -0.77 -6.00
N VAL A 89 -4.79 0.22 -5.17
CA VAL A 89 -6.16 0.77 -5.11
C VAL A 89 -6.55 1.41 -6.43
N ILE A 90 -5.68 2.22 -7.04
CA ILE A 90 -5.94 2.83 -8.36
C ILE A 90 -6.21 1.75 -9.41
N VAL A 91 -5.39 0.69 -9.46
CA VAL A 91 -5.55 -0.41 -10.42
C VAL A 91 -6.88 -1.14 -10.20
N VAL A 92 -7.26 -1.40 -8.95
CA VAL A 92 -8.55 -2.04 -8.64
C VAL A 92 -9.72 -1.15 -9.05
N VAL A 93 -9.69 0.13 -8.72
CA VAL A 93 -10.77 1.05 -9.09
C VAL A 93 -10.86 1.21 -10.61
N ALA A 94 -9.72 1.25 -11.32
CA ALA A 94 -9.69 1.36 -12.77
C ALA A 94 -10.24 0.10 -13.47
N LEU A 95 -9.86 -1.10 -13.01
CA LEU A 95 -10.25 -2.36 -13.64
C LEU A 95 -11.62 -2.89 -13.18
N TYR A 96 -12.05 -2.52 -11.98
CA TYR A 96 -13.28 -2.99 -11.33
C TYR A 96 -14.20 -1.84 -10.87
N GLY A 97 -14.21 -0.71 -11.58
CA GLY A 97 -14.98 0.48 -11.19
C GLY A 97 -16.46 0.23 -10.90
N LYS A 98 -17.11 -0.70 -11.64
CA LYS A 98 -18.52 -1.11 -11.41
C LYS A 98 -18.77 -1.68 -10.01
N PHE A 99 -17.76 -2.26 -9.37
CA PHE A 99 -17.89 -2.79 -8.01
C PHE A 99 -18.08 -1.68 -6.96
N PHE A 100 -17.63 -0.46 -7.25
CA PHE A 100 -17.59 0.65 -6.28
C PHE A 100 -18.71 1.68 -6.47
N VAL A 101 -19.58 1.51 -7.45
CA VAL A 101 -20.73 2.39 -7.70
C VAL A 101 -21.98 1.68 -7.20
N ALA A 102 -22.69 2.29 -6.26
CA ALA A 102 -23.99 1.80 -5.79
C ALA A 102 -25.10 2.16 -6.81
N LEU A 103 -25.98 1.20 -7.07
CA LEU A 103 -27.21 1.35 -7.85
C LEU A 103 -28.22 2.25 -7.15
#